data_AF-A0A3D0NRG3-F1
#
_entry.id   AF-A0A3D0NRG3-F1
#
_cell.length_a   1.000
_cell.length_b   1.000
_cell.length_c   1.000
_cell.angle_alpha   90.00
_cell.angle_beta   90.00
_cell.angle_gamma   90.00
#
_symmetry.space_group_name_H-M   'P 1'
#
loop_
_entity.id
_entity.type
_entity.pdbx_description
1 polymer ?
#
loop_
_entity_poly.entity_id
_entity_poly.type
_entity_poly.pdbx_seq_one_letter_code
_entity_poly.pdbx_strand_id
1 'polypeptide(L)' 'VLKKGYRPTDDLKKELQDHVKRSTAPYKYPRVIEFVDELPKTFSGKIKRAQIRHEDEEVMRVRDD' A
#
# COMPACT_ATOMS: atom_id res chain seq x y z
N VAL A 1 -4.01 -1.64 -5.13
CA VAL A 1 -5.09 -2.23 -5.96
C VAL A 1 -4.68 -3.61 -6.45
N LEU A 2 -5.56 -4.59 -6.28
CA LEU A 2 -5.34 -5.96 -6.74
C LEU A 2 -5.92 -6.15 -8.14
N LYS A 3 -5.38 -7.10 -8.90
CA LYS A 3 -6.03 -7.55 -10.13
C LYS A 3 -7.30 -8.35 -9.79
N LYS A 4 -8.25 -8.41 -10.72
CA LYS A 4 -9.44 -9.25 -10.60
C LYS A 4 -9.05 -10.70 -10.29
N GLY A 5 -9.76 -11.32 -9.36
CA GLY A 5 -9.54 -12.70 -8.93
C GLY A 5 -8.67 -12.85 -7.68
N TYR A 6 -8.01 -11.78 -7.22
CA TYR A 6 -7.28 -11.76 -5.96
C TYR A 6 -8.12 -11.14 -4.85
N ARG A 7 -7.97 -11.66 -3.63
CA ARG A 7 -8.62 -11.12 -2.42
C ARG A 7 -7.58 -10.51 -1.48
N PRO A 8 -7.88 -9.36 -0.84
CA PRO A 8 -7.00 -8.77 0.15
C PRO A 8 -7.02 -9.63 1.42
N THR A 9 -5.97 -10.42 1.62
CA THR A 9 -5.82 -11.31 2.77
C THR A 9 -4.48 -11.07 3.44
N ASP A 10 -4.37 -11.43 4.72
CA ASP A 10 -3.11 -11.32 5.45
C ASP A 10 -2.05 -12.31 4.92
N ASP A 11 -2.47 -13.47 4.43
CA ASP A 11 -1.57 -14.41 3.75
C ASP A 11 -0.97 -13.79 2.49
N LEU A 12 -1.79 -13.16 1.64
CA LEU A 12 -1.31 -12.45 0.45
C LEU A 12 -0.40 -11.28 0.82
N LYS A 13 -0.72 -10.53 1.88
CA LYS A 13 0.14 -9.47 2.40
C LYS A 13 1.52 -10.01 2.76
N LYS A 14 1.58 -11.10 3.52
CA LYS A 14 2.84 -11.74 3.92
C LYS A 14 3.62 -12.27 2.71
N GLU A 15 2.93 -12.91 1.77
CA GLU A 15 3.53 -13.40 0.53
C GLU A 15 4.22 -12.27 -0.25
N LEU A 16 3.53 -11.13 -0.44
CA LEU A 16 4.06 -9.96 -1.14
C LEU A 16 5.27 -9.36 -0.39
N GLN A 17 5.19 -9.22 0.93
CA GLN A 17 6.32 -8.74 1.73
C GLN A 17 7.54 -9.65 1.59
N ASP A 18 7.35 -10.95 1.72
CA ASP A 18 8.43 -11.93 1.67
C ASP A 18 9.02 -12.03 0.26
N HIS A 19 8.20 -11.88 -0.79
CA HIS A 19 8.69 -11.76 -2.16
C HIS A 19 9.64 -10.56 -2.31
N VAL A 20 9.24 -9.36 -1.86
CA VAL A 20 10.07 -8.15 -1.99
C VAL A 20 11.33 -8.22 -1.12
N LYS A 21 11.26 -8.79 0.08
CA LYS A 21 12.44 -9.02 0.93
C LYS A 21 13.49 -9.90 0.23
N ARG A 22 13.06 -10.91 -0.53
CA ARG A 22 13.96 -11.79 -1.28
C ARG A 22 14.48 -11.18 -2.57
N SER A 23 13.70 -10.32 -3.23
CA SER A 23 14.03 -9.75 -4.54
C SER A 23 14.75 -8.40 -4.48
N THR A 24 14.80 -7.76 -3.32
CA THR A 24 15.42 -6.43 -3.14
C THR A 24 16.32 -6.38 -1.92
N ALA A 25 17.01 -5.25 -1.71
CA ALA A 25 17.82 -5.05 -0.52
C ALA A 25 16.95 -5.07 0.76
N PRO A 26 17.42 -5.65 1.88
CA PRO A 26 16.61 -5.89 3.09
C PRO A 26 15.90 -4.68 3.69
N TYR A 27 16.35 -3.45 3.41
CA TYR A 27 15.74 -2.23 3.92
C TYR A 27 14.67 -1.63 2.99
N LYS A 28 14.50 -2.16 1.77
CA LYS A 28 13.59 -1.61 0.75
C LYS A 28 12.19 -2.26 0.74
N TYR A 29 11.97 -3.33 1.52
CA TYR A 29 10.67 -4.00 1.53
C TYR A 29 9.58 -3.14 2.20
N PRO A 30 8.31 -3.27 1.77
CA PRO A 30 7.20 -2.55 2.37
C PRO A 30 6.86 -3.14 3.74
N ARG A 31 6.94 -2.31 4.79
CA ARG A 31 6.56 -2.69 6.17
C ARG A 31 5.04 -2.73 6.37
N VAL A 32 4.33 -1.87 5.65
CA VAL A 32 2.87 -1.79 5.64
C VAL A 32 2.41 -2.00 4.21
N ILE A 33 1.33 -2.78 4.04
CA ILE A 33 0.63 -2.94 2.77
C ILE A 33 -0.85 -2.78 3.07
N GLU A 34 -1.50 -1.87 2.36
CA GLU A 34 -2.93 -1.68 2.41
C GLU A 34 -3.52 -1.95 1.03
N PHE A 35 -4.60 -2.71 1.00
CA PHE A 35 -5.33 -3.00 -0.21
C PHE A 35 -6.52 -2.05 -0.29
N VAL A 36 -6.50 -1.21 -1.31
CA VAL A 36 -7.58 -0.29 -1.66
C VAL A 36 -8.23 -0.73 -2.96
N ASP A 37 -9.52 -0.41 -3.11
CA ASP A 37 -10.29 -0.66 -4.33
C ASP A 37 -9.77 0.17 -5.50
N GLU A 38 -9.39 1.42 -5.22
CA GLU A 38 -8.82 2.33 -6.22
C GLU A 38 -7.69 3.19 -5.65
N LEU A 39 -6.82 3.68 -6.55
CA LEU A 39 -5.79 4.66 -6.20
C LEU A 39 -6.26 6.06 -6.59
N PRO A 40 -6.04 7.08 -5.75
CA PRO A 40 -6.34 8.45 -6.12
C PRO A 40 -5.48 8.87 -7.31
N LYS A 41 -6.13 9.40 -8.35
CA LYS A 41 -5.47 9.77 -9.62
C LYS A 41 -5.83 11.18 -10.06
N THR A 42 -4.99 11.78 -10.89
CA THR A 42 -5.30 12.99 -11.67
C THR A 42 -6.26 12.66 -12.80
N PHE A 43 -6.84 13.69 -13.43
CA PHE A 43 -7.65 13.52 -14.66
C PHE A 43 -6.89 12.80 -15.79
N SER A 44 -5.56 12.98 -15.85
CA SER A 44 -4.68 12.26 -16.77
C SER A 44 -4.25 10.86 -16.29
N GLY A 45 -4.77 10.38 -15.15
CA GLY A 45 -4.53 9.04 -14.63
C GLY A 45 -3.26 8.86 -13.79
N LYS A 46 -2.49 9.93 -13.53
CA LYS A 46 -1.28 9.85 -12.67
C LYS A 46 -1.68 9.67 -11.22
N ILE A 47 -1.00 8.78 -10.49
CA ILE A 47 -1.27 8.54 -9.07
C ILE A 47 -0.92 9.79 -8.24
N LYS A 48 -1.86 10.25 -7.41
CA LYS A 48 -1.68 11.39 -6.50
C LYS A 48 -0.99 10.95 -5.20
N ARG A 49 0.31 10.68 -5.26
CA ARG A 49 1.10 10.20 -4.10
C ARG A 49 1.08 11.15 -2.89
N ALA A 50 0.95 12.46 -3.12
CA ALA A 50 0.86 13.45 -2.04
C ALA A 50 -0.41 13.28 -1.20
N GLN A 51 -1.54 12.98 -1.85
CA GLN A 51 -2.80 12.72 -1.18
C GLN A 51 -2.73 11.45 -0.33
N ILE A 52 -2.17 10.36 -0.88
CA ILE A 52 -1.98 9.10 -0.13
C ILE A 52 -1.17 9.35 1.16
N ARG A 53 -0.06 10.10 1.08
CA ARG A 53 0.74 10.43 2.27
C ARG A 53 -0.04 11.24 3.31
N HIS A 54 -0.83 12.21 2.87
CA HIS A 54 -1.65 13.02 3.77
C HIS A 54 -2.72 12.15 4.46
N GLU A 55 -3.40 11.27 3.72
CA GLU A 55 -4.38 10.34 4.28
C GLU A 55 -3.73 9.39 5.30
N ASP A 56 -2.54 8.87 5.00
CA ASP A 56 -1.76 8.04 5.93
C ASP A 56 -1.39 8.81 7.22
N GLU A 57 -0.94 10.06 7.10
CA GLU A 57 -0.57 10.92 8.22
C GLU A 57 -1.77 11.22 9.14
N GLU A 58 -2.93 11.52 8.56
CA GLU A 58 -4.16 11.76 9.32
C GLU A 58 -4.63 10.50 10.06
N VAL A 59 -4.56 9.33 9.42
CA VAL A 59 -4.89 8.05 10.07
C VAL A 59 -3.98 7.77 11.26
N MET A 60 -2.68 8.08 11.15
CA MET A 60 -1.74 7.89 12.25
C MET A 60 -2.05 8.84 13.41
N ARG A 61 -2.34 10.11 13.11
CA ARG A 61 -2.71 11.10 14.13
C ARG A 61 -3.92 10.67 14.96
N VAL A 62 -4.99 10.22 14.31
CA VAL A 62 -6.23 9.76 15.00
C VAL A 62 -5.99 8.55 15.91
N ARG A 63 -4.96 7.74 15.66
CA ARG A 63 -4.63 6.57 16.49
C ARG A 63 -3.83 6.92 17.74
N ASP A 64 -3.18 8.09 17.74
CA ASP A 64 -2.36 8.58 18.85
C ASP A 64 -3.16 9.49 19.82
N ASP A 65 -4.38 9.90 19.45
CA ASP A 65 -5.36 10.64 20.28
C ASP A 65 -6.29 9.70 21.08
#